data_AF-A0A091GNN5-F1
#
_entry.id   AF-A0A091GNN5-F1
#
_cell.length_a   1.000
_cell.length_b   1.000
_cell.length_c   1.000
_cell.angle_alpha   90.00
_cell.angle_beta   90.00
_cell.angle_gamma   90.00
#
_symmetry.space_group_name_H-M   'P 1'
#
loop_
_entity.id
_entity.type
_entity.pdbx_description
1 polymer ?
#
loop_
_entity_poly.entity_id
_entity_poly.type
_entity_poly.pdbx_seq_one_letter_code
_entity_poly.pdbx_strand_id
1 'polypeptide(L)' 'VVGLSHPIRVVVGQDVVLPCRLSPPTDARSLDIRWIRQSFSETVHHYRSGRDLADEQLEAYSGRTEL' A
#
# COMPACT_ATOMS: atom_id res chain seq x y z
N VAL A 1 -3.80 -8.15 9.61
CA VAL A 1 -4.01 -6.69 9.43
C VAL A 1 -5.47 -6.37 9.64
N VAL A 2 -5.77 -5.19 10.18
CA VAL A 2 -7.11 -4.59 10.23
C VAL A 2 -7.11 -3.40 9.28
N GLY A 3 -8.05 -3.37 8.35
CA GLY A 3 -8.25 -2.26 7.41
C GLY A 3 -9.52 -1.46 7.75
N LEU A 4 -9.90 -0.55 6.85
CA LEU A 4 -11.17 0.17 6.96
C LEU A 4 -12.36 -0.76 6.74
N SER A 5 -13.43 -0.51 7.50
CA SER A 5 -14.72 -1.19 7.34
C SER A 5 -15.58 -0.60 6.21
N HIS A 6 -15.23 0.59 5.72
CA HIS A 6 -15.99 1.31 4.70
C HIS A 6 -15.05 1.80 3.57
N PRO A 7 -15.56 1.96 2.34
CA PRO A 7 -14.76 2.47 1.23
C PRO A 7 -14.30 3.90 1.45
N ILE A 8 -13.11 4.23 0.93
CA ILE A 8 -12.64 5.61 0.83
C ILE A 8 -13.07 6.19 -0.52
N ARG A 9 -13.57 7.42 -0.52
CA ARG A 9 -13.89 8.18 -1.73
C ARG A 9 -12.88 9.31 -1.87
N VAL A 10 -12.36 9.50 -3.07
CA VAL A 10 -11.39 10.55 -3.39
C VAL A 10 -11.78 11.21 -4.71
N VAL A 11 -11.46 12.50 -4.85
CA VAL A 11 -11.63 13.26 -6.09
C VAL A 11 -10.45 12.97 -7.01
N VAL A 12 -10.70 12.88 -8.32
CA VAL A 12 -9.65 12.65 -9.32
C VAL A 12 -8.59 13.75 -9.22
N GLY A 13 -7.31 13.34 -9.21
CA GLY A 13 -6.16 14.24 -9.10
C GLY A 13 -5.80 14.63 -7.67
N GLN A 14 -6.43 14.05 -6.65
CA GLN A 14 -6.04 14.18 -5.25
C GLN A 14 -5.42 12.89 -4.73
N ASP A 15 -4.61 13.03 -3.68
CA ASP A 15 -4.00 11.91 -2.97
C ASP A 15 -4.99 11.28 -2.00
N VAL A 16 -4.78 10.00 -1.71
CA VAL A 16 -5.56 9.24 -0.74
C VAL A 16 -4.65 8.35 0.08
N VAL A 17 -4.92 8.29 1.39
CA VAL A 17 -4.25 7.34 2.28
C VAL A 17 -5.14 6.13 2.46
N LEU A 18 -4.59 4.94 2.24
CA LEU A 18 -5.25 3.66 2.53
C LEU A 18 -4.71 3.13 3.87
N PRO A 19 -5.39 3.37 5.01
CA PRO A 19 -4.85 2.98 6.30
C PRO A 19 -5.03 1.48 6.53
N CYS A 20 -3.99 0.86 7.08
CA CYS A 20 -4.00 -0.50 7.58
C CYS A 20 -3.17 -0.57 8.85
N ARG A 21 -3.49 -1.50 9.76
CA ARG A 21 -2.72 -1.70 11.00
C ARG A 21 -2.54 -3.17 11.33
N LEU A 22 -1.43 -3.49 11.98
CA LEU A 22 -1.23 -4.79 12.60
C LEU A 22 -2.05 -4.89 13.88
N SER A 23 -2.63 -6.06 14.12
CA SER A 23 -3.35 -6.36 15.35
C SER A 23 -2.91 -7.76 15.81
N PRO A 24 -2.22 -7.88 16.96
CA PRO A 24 -1.82 -6.79 17.87
C PRO A 24 -0.81 -5.80 17.25
N PRO A 25 -0.65 -4.59 17.81
CA PRO A 25 0.33 -3.63 17.33
C PRO A 25 1.76 -4.17 17.45
N THR A 26 2.48 -4.16 16.33
CA THR A 26 3.88 -4.62 16.23
C THR A 26 4.63 -3.70 15.26
N ASP A 27 5.94 -3.62 15.41
CA ASP A 27 6.80 -2.90 14.47
C ASP A 27 6.75 -3.53 13.07
N ALA A 28 6.40 -2.71 12.08
CA ALA A 28 6.24 -3.14 10.70
C ALA A 28 7.48 -2.83 9.84
N ARG A 29 8.49 -2.14 10.38
CA ARG A 29 9.62 -1.61 9.59
C ARG A 29 10.41 -2.67 8.84
N SER A 30 10.56 -3.87 9.41
CA SER A 30 11.29 -4.99 8.82
C SER A 30 10.41 -5.94 7.99
N LEU A 31 9.11 -5.69 7.88
CA LEU A 31 8.19 -6.57 7.17
C LEU A 31 8.24 -6.34 5.66
N ASP A 32 7.89 -7.37 4.90
CA ASP A 32 7.51 -7.26 3.49
C ASP A 32 6.02 -6.91 3.43
N ILE A 33 5.69 -5.73 2.90
CA ILE A 33 4.35 -5.17 2.85
C ILE A 33 3.99 -4.91 1.39
N ARG A 34 2.88 -5.49 0.94
CA ARG A 34 2.38 -5.34 -0.43
C ARG A 34 0.95 -4.83 -0.43
N TRP A 35 0.72 -3.80 -1.23
CA TRP A 35 -0.62 -3.39 -1.65
C TRP A 35 -0.89 -4.00 -3.02
N ILE A 36 -1.94 -4.82 -3.10
CA ILE A 36 -2.32 -5.49 -4.34
C ILE A 36 -3.73 -5.07 -4.75
N ARG A 37 -3.94 -4.88 -6.04
CA ARG A 37 -5.27 -4.69 -6.59
C ARG A 37 -5.93 -6.05 -6.73
N GLN A 38 -6.81 -6.41 -5.80
CA GLN A 38 -7.38 -7.77 -5.68
C GLN A 38 -7.93 -8.33 -6.99
N SER A 39 -8.59 -7.52 -7.83
CA SER A 39 -9.20 -7.97 -9.08
C SER A 39 -8.20 -8.37 -10.17
N PHE A 40 -6.96 -7.88 -10.11
CA PHE A 40 -5.95 -8.06 -11.16
C PHE A 40 -4.65 -8.66 -10.66
N SER A 41 -4.51 -8.87 -9.34
CA SER A 41 -3.26 -9.29 -8.70
C SER A 41 -2.06 -8.39 -9.06
N GLU A 42 -2.32 -7.13 -9.37
CA GLU A 42 -1.30 -6.13 -9.71
C GLU A 42 -0.71 -5.53 -8.44
N THR A 43 0.63 -5.45 -8.38
CA THR A 43 1.33 -4.75 -7.29
C THR A 43 1.15 -3.25 -7.45
N VAL A 44 0.45 -2.64 -6.51
CA VAL A 44 0.27 -1.19 -6.39
C VAL A 44 1.47 -0.57 -5.68
N HIS A 45 1.87 -1.18 -4.56
CA HIS A 45 2.99 -0.72 -3.77
C HIS A 45 3.69 -1.91 -3.11
N HIS A 46 5.01 -1.85 -3.01
CA HIS A 46 5.82 -2.84 -2.34
C HIS A 46 6.88 -2.16 -1.47
N TYR A 47 6.85 -2.49 -0.19
CA TYR A 47 7.79 -2.04 0.80
C TYR A 47 8.47 -3.26 1.44
N ARG A 48 9.79 -3.19 1.62
CA ARG A 48 10.54 -4.24 2.31
C ARG A 48 11.77 -3.67 2.98
N SER A 49 11.97 -4.03 4.25
CA SER A 49 13.18 -3.69 5.01
C SER A 49 13.50 -2.20 5.05
N GLY A 50 12.49 -1.34 5.28
CA GLY A 50 12.71 0.10 5.41
C GLY A 50 12.65 0.88 4.09
N ARG A 51 12.27 0.27 2.97
CA ARG A 51 12.38 0.88 1.64
C ARG A 51 11.22 0.52 0.73
N ASP A 52 10.82 1.50 -0.06
CA ASP A 52 9.90 1.33 -1.18
C ASP A 52 10.64 0.75 -2.38
N LEU A 53 10.05 -0.25 -3.01
CA LEU A 53 10.64 -0.99 -4.13
C LEU A 53 9.87 -0.65 -5.41
N ALA A 54 10.17 0.53 -5.97
CA ALA A 54 9.50 1.03 -7.18
C ALA A 54 9.61 0.06 -8.38
N ASP A 55 10.70 -0.69 -8.50
CA ASP A 55 10.91 -1.68 -9.58
C ASP A 55 9.98 -2.89 -9.49
N GLU A 56 9.42 -3.17 -8.30
CA GLU A 56 8.45 -4.27 -8.08
C GLU A 56 6.99 -3.78 -8.20
N GLN A 57 6.76 -2.50 -8.50
CA GLN A 57 5.45 -1.88 -8.70
C GLN A 57 5.04 -1.91 -10.18
N LEU A 58 3.73 -1.94 -10.45
CA LEU A 58 3.23 -1.70 -11.80
C LEU A 58 3.53 -0.24 -12.20
N GLU A 59 3.93 -0.01 -13.45
CA GLU A 59 4.33 1.30 -13.98
C GLU A 59 3.31 2.41 -13.68
N ALA A 60 2.02 2.10 -13.71
CA ALA A 60 0.94 3.05 -13.42
C ALA A 60 0.94 3.63 -11.98
N TYR A 61 1.63 2.98 -11.04
CA TYR A 61 1.73 3.37 -9.63
C TYR A 61 3.15 3.78 -9.19
N SER A 62 4.16 3.52 -10.03
CA SER A 62 5.55 3.90 -9.75
C SER A 62 5.68 5.41 -9.55
N GLY A 63 6.31 5.82 -8.45
CA GLY A 63 6.47 7.23 -8.07
C GLY A 63 5.18 7.94 -7.63
N ARG A 64 4.09 7.20 -7.41
CA ARG A 64 2.77 7.73 -6.98
C ARG A 64 2.30 7.15 -5.64
N THR A 65 3.13 6.34 -4.99
CA THR A 65 2.82 5.65 -3.76
C THR A 65 4.03 5.64 -2.83
N GLU A 66 3.78 5.71 -1.53
CA GLU A 66 4.79 5.68 -0.46
C GLU A 66 4.19 4.99 0.79
N LEU A 67 5.04 4.47 1.67
CA LEU A 67 4.67 3.89 2.96
C LEU A 67 5.29 4.60 4.17
#